data_AF-A0A534S989-F1
#
_entry.id   AF-A0A534S989-F1
#
_cell.length_a   1.000
_cell.length_b   1.000
_cell.length_c   1.000
_cell.angle_alpha   90.00
_cell.angle_beta   90.00
_cell.angle_gamma   90.00
#
_symmetry.space_group_name_H-M   'P 1'
#
loop_
_entity.id
_entity.type
_entity.pdbx_description
1 polymer ?
#
loop_
_entity_poly.entity_id
_entity_poly.type
_entity_poly.pdbx_seq_one_letter_code
_entity_poly.pdbx_strand_id
1 'polypeptide(L)' 'MNFEVFLGYFTGLRILQDHLAFPTLVGTALAVHLLDGIMCRLFARNNGYPKNLWTVLGLTFGIWAIVTLVLLPKRQKE' A
#
# COMPACT_ATOMS: atom_id res chain seq x y z
N MET A 1 0.92 6.79 21.53
CA MET A 1 1.44 5.67 20.71
C MET A 1 2.76 6.12 20.11
N ASN A 2 3.82 5.30 20.16
CA ASN A 2 5.13 5.66 19.59
C ASN A 2 4.99 5.77 18.06
N PHE A 3 5.56 6.82 17.45
CA PHE A 3 5.47 7.06 16.00
C PHE A 3 6.04 5.89 15.19
N GLU A 4 7.09 5.24 15.68
CA GLU A 4 7.68 4.06 15.04
C GLU A 4 6.71 2.87 15.01
N VAL A 5 5.97 2.66 16.10
CA VAL A 5 4.97 1.59 16.20
C VAL A 5 3.81 1.87 15.26
N PHE A 6 3.34 3.12 15.21
CA PHE A 6 2.31 3.54 14.25
C PHE A 6 2.77 3.30 12.81
N LEU A 7 3.97 3.78 12.44
CA LEU A 7 4.52 3.64 11.09
C LEU A 7 4.70 2.16 10.70
N GLY A 8 5.14 1.33 11.64
CA GLY A 8 5.29 -0.11 11.43
C GLY A 8 3.97 -0.83 11.12
N TYR A 9 2.88 -0.51 11.83
CA TYR A 9 1.57 -1.09 11.52
C TYR A 9 0.94 -0.48 10.26
N PHE A 10 1.10 0.82 10.05
CA PHE A 10 0.58 1.52 8.89
C PHE A 10 1.14 0.95 7.59
N THR A 11 2.44 0.65 7.57
CA THR A 11 3.16 0.06 6.42
C THR A 11 3.05 -1.48 6.35
N GLY A 12 2.45 -2.12 7.36
CA GLY A 12 2.40 -3.58 7.49
C GLY A 12 3.73 -4.25 7.86
N LEU A 13 4.84 -3.52 7.93
CA LEU A 13 6.18 -4.07 8.19
C LEU A 13 6.29 -4.70 9.58
N ARG A 14 5.55 -4.20 10.56
CA ARG A 14 5.51 -4.76 11.91
C ARG A 14 4.95 -6.19 11.95
N ILE A 15 4.09 -6.55 10.99
CA ILE A 15 3.54 -7.91 10.86
C ILE A 15 4.62 -8.89 10.41
N LEU A 16 5.58 -8.43 9.59
CA LEU A 16 6.67 -9.24 9.06
C LEU A 16 7.84 -9.32 10.03
N GLN A 17 8.14 -8.22 10.70
CA GLN A 17 9.26 -8.13 11.63
C GLN A 17 8.94 -7.20 12.80
N ASP A 18 8.98 -7.76 14.01
CA ASP A 18 8.65 -7.05 15.24
C ASP A 18 9.68 -5.97 15.63
N HIS A 19 10.87 -5.92 15.04
CA HIS A 19 11.81 -4.84 15.33
C HIS A 19 12.66 -4.50 14.13
N LEU A 20 12.52 -3.26 13.67
CA LEU A 20 13.34 -2.63 12.64
C LEU A 20 13.89 -1.34 13.21
N ALA A 21 15.18 -1.08 13.01
CA ALA A 21 15.77 0.21 13.33
C ALA A 21 15.06 1.30 12.51
N PHE A 22 14.85 2.48 13.11
CA PHE A 22 14.07 3.55 12.49
C PHE A 22 14.49 3.92 11.06
N PRO A 23 15.80 4.08 10.72
CA PRO A 23 16.21 4.39 9.35
C PRO A 23 15.82 3.29 8.35
N THR A 24 15.97 2.03 8.77
CA THR A 24 15.57 0.88 7.96
C THR A 24 14.05 0.84 7.78
N LEU A 25 13.29 1.09 8.85
CA LEU A 25 11.82 1.15 8.80
C LEU A 25 11.35 2.19 7.77
N VAL A 26 11.91 3.40 7.80
CA VAL A 26 11.53 4.48 6.87
C VAL A 26 11.92 4.11 5.44
N GLY A 27 13.13 3.61 5.21
CA GLY A 27 13.58 3.22 3.88
C GLY A 27 12.74 2.09 3.28
N THR A 28 12.46 1.04 4.06
CA THR A 28 11.60 -0.07 3.64
C THR A 28 10.16 0.38 3.43
N ALA A 29 9.63 1.25 4.29
CA ALA A 29 8.27 1.80 4.14
C ALA A 29 8.10 2.54 2.82
N LEU A 30 9.06 3.42 2.46
CA LEU A 30 9.04 4.14 1.19
C LEU A 30 9.10 3.19 -0.01
N ALA A 31 9.99 2.18 0.04
CA ALA A 31 10.12 1.21 -1.03
C ALA A 31 8.84 0.38 -1.21
N VAL A 32 8.24 -0.10 -0.12
CA VAL A 32 7.00 -0.87 -0.13
C VAL A 32 5.84 -0.02 -0.67
N HIS A 33 5.67 1.20 -0.18
CA HIS A 33 4.61 2.10 -0.68
C HIS A 33 4.77 2.42 -2.17
N LEU A 34 6.01 2.58 -2.66
CA LEU A 34 6.27 2.76 -4.09
C LEU A 34 5.81 1.56 -4.91
N LEU A 35 6.15 0.34 -4.47
CA LEU A 35 5.69 -0.89 -5.09
C LEU A 35 4.16 -1.02 -5.02
N ASP A 36 3.57 -0.63 -3.90
CA ASP A 36 2.13 -0.71 -3.69
C ASP A 36 1.36 0.25 -4.62
N GLY A 37 1.89 1.44 -4.86
CA GLY A 37 1.37 2.37 -5.86
C GLY A 37 1.38 1.79 -7.27
N ILE A 38 2.48 1.11 -7.66
CA ILE A 38 2.59 0.44 -8.96
C ILE A 38 1.57 -0.70 -9.07
N MET A 39 1.49 -1.56 -8.04
CA MET A 39 0.56 -2.68 -8.01
C MET A 39 -0.89 -2.21 -8.05
N CYS A 40 -1.25 -1.20 -7.26
CA CYS A 40 -2.59 -0.59 -7.28
C CYS A 40 -2.94 -0.04 -8.68
N ARG A 41 -1.98 0.60 -9.37
CA ARG A 41 -2.19 1.07 -10.74
C ARG A 41 -2.53 -0.07 -11.71
N LEU A 42 -1.82 -1.19 -11.59
CA LEU A 42 -2.01 -2.38 -12.43
C LEU A 42 -3.37 -3.04 -12.15
N PHE A 43 -3.68 -3.29 -10.88
CA PHE A 43 -4.96 -3.88 -10.48
C PHE A 43 -6.13 -2.97 -10.87
N ALA A 44 -6.03 -1.66 -10.65
CA ALA A 44 -7.10 -0.73 -11.00
C ALA A 44 -7.38 -0.74 -12.50
N ARG A 45 -6.33 -0.75 -13.33
CA ARG A 45 -6.48 -0.87 -14.79
C ARG A 45 -7.23 -2.15 -15.17
N ASN A 46 -6.87 -3.28 -14.56
CA ASN A 46 -7.47 -4.58 -14.89
C ASN A 46 -8.90 -4.72 -14.37
N ASN A 47 -9.21 -4.07 -13.25
CA ASN A 47 -10.49 -4.18 -12.56
C ASN A 47 -11.49 -3.07 -12.95
N GLY A 48 -11.16 -2.20 -13.91
CA GLY A 48 -12.05 -1.14 -14.39
C GLY A 48 -12.09 0.12 -13.50
N TYR A 49 -11.13 0.30 -12.60
CA TYR A 49 -11.03 1.45 -11.71
C TYR A 49 -10.07 2.54 -12.23
N PRO A 50 -10.21 3.80 -11.76
CA PRO A 50 -9.33 4.90 -12.16
C PRO A 50 -7.89 4.69 -11.68
N LYS A 51 -6.97 4.48 -12.64
CA LYS A 51 -5.56 4.13 -12.39
C LYS A 51 -4.85 5.13 -11.49
N ASN A 52 -5.00 6.43 -11.76
CA ASN A 52 -4.27 7.47 -11.06
C ASN A 52 -4.71 7.60 -9.61
N LEU A 53 -6.03 7.50 -9.34
CA LEU A 53 -6.57 7.50 -7.98
C LEU A 53 -5.97 6.36 -7.17
N TRP A 54 -6.01 5.13 -7.70
CA TRP A 54 -5.48 3.96 -7.01
C TRP A 54 -3.95 3.97 -6.89
N THR A 55 -3.23 4.59 -7.83
CA THR A 55 -1.78 4.79 -7.69
C THR A 55 -1.49 5.67 -6.48
N VAL A 56 -2.17 6.80 -6.34
CA VAL A 56 -2.00 7.72 -5.20
C VAL A 56 -2.36 7.02 -3.90
N LEU A 57 -3.48 6.29 -3.87
CA LEU A 57 -3.89 5.53 -2.69
C LEU A 57 -2.86 4.47 -2.29
N GLY A 58 -2.25 3.76 -3.26
CA GLY A 58 -1.17 2.82 -2.98
C GLY A 58 0.09 3.50 -2.43
N LEU A 59 0.46 4.66 -2.95
CA LEU A 59 1.61 5.43 -2.44
C LEU A 59 1.38 5.95 -1.02
N THR A 60 0.15 6.32 -0.66
CA THR A 60 -0.15 6.89 0.65
C THR A 60 -0.53 5.86 1.70
N PHE A 61 -1.36 4.87 1.36
CA PHE A 61 -1.90 3.86 2.28
C PHE A 61 -1.25 2.47 2.13
N GLY A 62 -0.34 2.30 1.18
CA GLY A 62 0.45 1.08 1.01
C GLY A 62 -0.40 -0.17 0.81
N ILE A 63 -0.04 -1.22 1.53
CA ILE A 63 -0.66 -2.54 1.46
C ILE A 63 -2.18 -2.51 1.69
N TRP A 64 -2.69 -1.59 2.51
CA TRP A 64 -4.13 -1.48 2.79
C TRP A 64 -4.92 -1.03 1.57
N ALA A 65 -4.34 -0.20 0.70
CA ALA A 65 -4.95 0.17 -0.57
C ALA A 65 -5.03 -1.04 -1.52
N ILE A 66 -3.97 -1.86 -1.58
CA ILE A 66 -3.98 -3.09 -2.38
C ILE A 66 -5.08 -4.03 -1.89
N VAL A 67 -5.10 -4.33 -0.59
CA VAL A 67 -6.09 -5.25 0.00
C VAL A 67 -7.50 -4.77 -0.33
N THR A 68 -7.78 -3.47 -0.17
CA THR A 68 -9.07 -2.89 -0.53
C THR A 68 -9.39 -3.10 -2.00
N LEU A 69 -8.44 -2.80 -2.90
CA LEU A 69 -8.64 -2.92 -4.35
C LEU A 69 -8.84 -4.37 -4.82
N VAL A 70 -8.19 -5.33 -4.17
CA VAL A 70 -8.33 -6.76 -4.46
C VAL A 70 -9.68 -7.30 -4.00
N LEU A 71 -10.18 -6.82 -2.86
CA LEU A 71 -11.50 -7.21 -2.34
C LEU A 71 -12.66 -6.55 -3.09
N LEU A 72 -12.43 -5.40 -3.73
CA LEU A 72 -13.44 -4.74 -4.53
C LEU A 72 -13.81 -5.58 -5.77
N PRO A 73 -15.11 -5.69 -6.11
CA PRO A 73 -15.54 -6.40 -7.30
C PRO A 73 -15.00 -5.71 -8.55
N LYS A 74 -14.71 -6.51 -9.58
CA LYS A 74 -14.32 -5.98 -10.89
C LYS A 74 -15.48 -5.15 -11.46
N ARG A 75 -15.20 -3.91 -11.84
CA ARG A 75 -16.15 -3.08 -12.60
C ARG A 75 -16.08 -3.48 -14.06
N GLN A 76 -17.20 -3.88 -14.63
CA GLN A 76 -17.35 -3.92 -16.08
C GLN A 76 -17.33 -2.47 -16.57
N LYS A 77 -16.49 -2.19 -17.58
CA LYS A 77 -16.62 -0.93 -18.31
C LYS A 77 -17.92 -1.07 -19.11
N GLU A 78 -18.93 -0.29 -18.76
CA GLU A 78 -20.12 -0.09 -19.61
C GLU A 78 -19.70 0.42 -21.00
#